data_AF-A0A969THB2-F1
#
_entry.id   AF-A0A969THB2-F1
#
_cell.length_a   1.000
_cell.length_b   1.000
_cell.length_c   1.000
_cell.angle_alpha   90.00
_cell.angle_beta   90.00
_cell.angle_gamma   90.00
#
_symmetry.space_group_name_H-M   'P 1'
#
loop_
_entity.id
_entity.type
_entity.pdbx_description
1 polymer ?
#
loop_
_entity_poly.entity_id
_entity_poly.type
_entity_poly.pdbx_seq_one_letter_code
_entity_poly.pdbx_strand_id
1 'polypeptide(L)'
;MSIPGVALEGNQYAAIYPAASPADVERFLQKDTPSPQPSIPPDSVRALKILLVTPKGKLEEDTSQKPLFMMGIGVLVSVTPSQHQIELADEVFGDQINYRGNYDLVGITTRTMNATRAYDIADEFRRHGKRVILGGVHASFNYEEAIAHCDSVVIGEAENLWTTLLEDVANNQLKQFYRAQDFPPVTVALPVDYARIFAASKREKIDGRKSIPIYMTRGCPYTCTFCVTPNFTGKLYRMHTAETIQAQVQQARQVFFRESAYGKQPWFMFTDENFGVNKKRMWEILEALKECDIRFSTFISINFLEDPKTVKLLVEAGCVMALIGFESIKAERLEAYKKTRQNSAEKFSEIIRHCRKAGLNIQGNFLVDPASDTYEDMAAVAQFISENHLVMPIYSIMTPYPGTNLYHEYKEKGLIVD
;
A
#
# COMPACT_ATOMS: atom_id res chain seq x y z
N MET A 1 22.48 -35.13 -7.91
CA MET A 1 21.64 -35.62 -6.80
C MET A 1 20.35 -34.85 -6.86
N SER A 2 19.29 -35.52 -7.28
CA SER A 2 17.93 -35.03 -7.46
C SER A 2 17.26 -34.79 -6.11
N ILE A 3 16.75 -33.58 -5.89
CA ILE A 3 15.87 -33.25 -4.76
C ILE A 3 14.48 -33.87 -5.06
N PRO A 4 13.88 -34.65 -4.16
CA PRO A 4 12.59 -35.30 -4.42
C PRO A 4 11.46 -34.28 -4.40
N GLY A 5 10.47 -34.52 -5.27
CA GLY A 5 9.40 -33.60 -5.62
C GLY A 5 8.49 -33.20 -4.47
N VAL A 6 8.25 -31.90 -4.39
CA VAL A 6 7.08 -31.32 -3.73
C VAL A 6 5.94 -31.43 -4.74
N ALA A 7 4.97 -32.30 -4.45
CA ALA A 7 3.70 -32.31 -5.15
C ALA A 7 3.02 -30.96 -4.87
N LEU A 8 2.94 -30.11 -5.90
CA LEU A 8 2.10 -28.92 -5.89
C LEU A 8 0.64 -29.40 -5.97
N GLU A 9 0.07 -29.79 -4.83
CA GLU A 9 -1.37 -29.98 -4.72
C GLU A 9 -2.09 -28.63 -4.90
N GLY A 10 -3.21 -28.68 -5.60
CA GLY A 10 -3.81 -27.54 -6.27
C GLY A 10 -4.20 -26.35 -5.39
N ASN A 11 -4.08 -25.16 -6.00
CA ASN A 11 -4.78 -23.92 -5.70
C ASN A 11 -5.14 -23.65 -4.21
N GLN A 12 -4.16 -23.74 -3.31
CA GLN A 12 -4.34 -23.32 -1.91
C GLN A 12 -4.56 -21.80 -1.77
N TYR A 13 -4.25 -21.00 -2.80
CA TYR A 13 -4.50 -19.55 -2.81
C TYR A 13 -5.99 -19.20 -2.92
N ALA A 14 -6.77 -19.97 -3.70
CA ALA A 14 -8.22 -19.77 -3.81
C ALA A 14 -8.99 -20.14 -2.53
N ALA A 15 -8.39 -20.99 -1.68
CA ALA A 15 -9.00 -21.42 -0.41
C ALA A 15 -8.88 -20.37 0.70
N ILE A 16 -7.94 -19.42 0.61
CA ILE A 16 -7.77 -18.38 1.64
C ILE A 16 -8.75 -17.23 1.41
N TYR A 17 -9.10 -16.90 0.15
CA TYR A 17 -10.03 -15.80 -0.16
C TYR A 17 -10.91 -16.09 -1.39
N PRO A 18 -12.02 -16.86 -1.25
CA PRO A 18 -12.93 -17.11 -2.36
C PRO A 18 -13.52 -15.80 -2.90
N ALA A 19 -13.84 -15.77 -4.20
CA ALA A 19 -14.33 -14.56 -4.82
C ALA A 19 -15.71 -14.15 -4.28
N ALA A 20 -15.79 -12.98 -3.62
CA ALA A 20 -17.06 -12.32 -3.32
C ALA A 20 -17.83 -12.00 -4.62
N SER A 21 -19.12 -12.31 -4.66
CA SER A 21 -19.97 -11.99 -5.80
C SER A 21 -20.22 -10.47 -5.87
N PRO A 22 -20.62 -9.91 -7.03
CA PRO A 22 -21.03 -8.51 -7.14
C PRO A 22 -22.10 -8.09 -6.12
N ALA A 23 -22.99 -9.02 -5.75
CA ALA A 23 -24.02 -8.81 -4.72
C ALA A 23 -23.43 -8.69 -3.30
N ASP A 24 -22.32 -9.38 -3.02
CA ASP A 24 -21.64 -9.26 -1.74
C ASP A 24 -20.95 -7.89 -1.60
N VAL A 25 -20.37 -7.35 -2.68
CA VAL A 25 -19.76 -6.02 -2.72
C VAL A 25 -20.79 -4.92 -2.41
N GLU A 26 -21.98 -4.98 -3.01
CA GLU A 26 -23.06 -4.03 -2.70
C GLU A 26 -23.53 -4.13 -1.24
N ARG A 27 -23.54 -5.35 -0.69
CA ARG A 27 -23.91 -5.60 0.72
C ARG A 27 -22.87 -5.07 1.71
N PHE A 28 -21.57 -5.10 1.36
CA PHE A 28 -20.49 -4.54 2.19
C PHE A 28 -20.52 -3.00 2.21
N LEU A 29 -20.92 -2.36 1.12
CA LEU A 29 -21.04 -0.90 1.03
C LEU A 29 -22.25 -0.32 1.80
N GLN A 30 -23.19 -1.16 2.23
CA GLN A 30 -24.46 -0.74 2.82
C GLN A 30 -24.54 -0.91 4.35
N LYS A 31 -23.53 -1.52 5.00
CA LYS A 31 -23.58 -1.80 6.44
C LYS A 31 -22.62 -0.93 7.25
N ASP A 32 -23.18 0.10 7.89
CA ASP A 32 -22.56 0.78 9.04
C ASP A 32 -22.60 -0.16 10.26
N THR A 33 -21.70 -1.13 10.29
CA THR A 33 -21.53 -1.99 11.47
C THR A 33 -20.43 -1.38 12.35
N PRO A 34 -20.67 -1.09 13.64
CA PRO A 34 -19.61 -0.70 14.56
C PRO A 34 -18.60 -1.86 14.64
N SER A 35 -17.34 -1.57 14.33
CA SER A 35 -16.27 -2.54 14.49
C SER A 35 -15.86 -2.62 15.96
N PRO A 36 -15.61 -3.82 16.52
CA PRO A 36 -14.99 -3.93 17.83
C PRO A 36 -13.63 -3.24 17.79
N GLN A 37 -13.36 -2.36 18.75
CA GLN A 37 -12.03 -1.78 18.91
C GLN A 37 -11.05 -2.91 19.27
N PRO A 38 -9.84 -2.94 18.69
CA PRO A 38 -8.81 -3.85 19.17
C PRO A 38 -8.57 -3.55 20.64
N SER A 39 -8.74 -4.56 21.49
CA SER A 39 -8.48 -4.44 22.91
C SER A 39 -6.98 -4.15 23.12
N ILE A 40 -6.69 -3.04 23.79
CA ILE A 40 -5.34 -2.74 24.26
C ILE A 40 -4.98 -3.85 25.27
N PRO A 41 -3.93 -4.65 25.05
CA PRO A 41 -3.53 -5.67 26.00
C PRO A 41 -3.08 -5.02 27.33
N PRO A 42 -3.29 -5.69 28.47
CA PRO A 42 -2.87 -5.17 29.77
C PRO A 42 -1.35 -5.00 29.87
N ASP A 43 -0.91 -4.11 30.74
CA ASP A 43 0.50 -3.74 31.03
C ASP A 43 1.40 -4.89 31.54
N SER A 44 0.97 -6.16 31.44
CA SER A 44 1.62 -7.33 32.04
C SER A 44 2.69 -8.01 31.17
N VAL A 45 3.02 -7.45 30.00
CA VAL A 45 3.99 -8.02 29.05
C VAL A 45 5.34 -7.30 29.18
N ARG A 46 6.44 -8.06 29.23
CA ARG A 46 7.82 -7.52 29.27
C ARG A 46 8.01 -6.50 28.14
N ALA A 47 8.55 -5.33 28.46
CA ALA A 47 8.93 -4.32 27.47
C ALA A 47 9.96 -4.89 26.48
N LEU A 48 9.78 -4.57 25.19
CA LEU A 48 10.62 -5.05 24.10
C LEU A 48 11.28 -3.86 23.39
N LYS A 49 12.50 -4.06 22.90
CA LYS A 49 13.17 -3.16 21.95
C LYS A 49 13.02 -3.72 20.54
N ILE A 50 12.26 -3.02 19.72
CA ILE A 50 11.87 -3.47 18.38
C ILE A 50 12.53 -2.57 17.34
N LEU A 51 13.23 -3.17 16.39
CA LEU A 51 13.66 -2.47 15.17
C LEU A 51 12.71 -2.85 14.03
N LEU A 52 12.15 -1.86 13.35
CA LEU A 52 11.42 -2.08 12.10
C LEU A 52 12.24 -1.54 10.92
N VAL A 53 12.47 -2.39 9.94
CA VAL A 53 13.34 -2.11 8.79
C VAL A 53 12.53 -2.06 7.50
N THR A 54 12.75 -1.00 6.72
CA THR A 54 12.30 -0.90 5.32
C THR A 54 13.53 -1.00 4.41
N PRO A 55 13.72 -2.15 3.74
CA PRO A 55 14.84 -2.34 2.82
C PRO A 55 14.69 -1.50 1.54
N LYS A 56 15.81 -1.02 1.01
CA LYS A 56 15.86 -0.38 -0.32
C LYS A 56 16.27 -1.42 -1.36
N GLY A 57 15.38 -1.72 -2.30
CA GLY A 57 15.67 -2.65 -3.39
C GLY A 57 16.68 -2.08 -4.39
N LYS A 58 17.41 -2.96 -5.11
CA LYS A 58 18.38 -2.55 -6.15
C LYS A 58 17.72 -1.72 -7.27
N LEU A 59 16.49 -2.09 -7.66
CA LEU A 59 15.72 -1.37 -8.68
C LEU A 59 15.19 -0.02 -8.20
N GLU A 60 15.30 0.30 -6.90
CA GLU A 60 14.90 1.59 -6.34
C GLU A 60 16.06 2.60 -6.33
N GLU A 61 17.25 2.25 -6.86
CA GLU A 61 18.39 3.16 -6.94
C GLU A 61 18.20 4.27 -7.98
N ASP A 62 17.46 3.99 -9.07
CA ASP A 62 17.33 4.87 -10.24
C ASP A 62 15.95 5.57 -10.37
N THR A 63 15.12 5.55 -9.33
CA THR A 63 13.78 6.17 -9.40
C THR A 63 13.83 7.69 -9.24
N SER A 64 13.11 8.41 -10.10
CA SER A 64 12.86 9.85 -9.94
C SER A 64 11.73 10.16 -8.96
N GLN A 65 11.03 9.14 -8.45
CA GLN A 65 9.96 9.32 -7.47
C GLN A 65 10.55 9.60 -6.08
N LYS A 66 9.95 10.57 -5.38
CA LYS A 66 10.33 10.86 -4.01
C LYS A 66 9.93 9.69 -3.10
N PRO A 67 10.79 9.29 -2.17
CA PRO A 67 10.48 8.19 -1.28
C PRO A 67 9.33 8.55 -0.32
N LEU A 68 8.49 7.57 -0.04
CA LEU A 68 7.45 7.61 0.99
C LEU A 68 7.78 6.52 2.01
N PHE A 69 7.62 6.81 3.31
CA PHE A 69 7.77 5.75 4.29
C PHE A 69 6.63 4.74 4.12
N MET A 70 6.91 3.47 4.40
CA MET A 70 5.92 2.40 4.21
C MET A 70 4.80 2.48 5.24
N MET A 71 3.57 2.68 4.77
CA MET A 71 2.41 2.83 5.67
C MET A 71 2.15 1.59 6.52
N GLY A 72 2.41 0.37 6.03
CA GLY A 72 2.30 -0.83 6.86
C GLY A 72 3.20 -0.78 8.11
N ILE A 73 4.43 -0.28 7.99
CA ILE A 73 5.32 -0.04 9.13
C ILE A 73 4.76 1.09 10.02
N GLY A 74 4.25 2.17 9.43
CA GLY A 74 3.63 3.26 10.18
C GLY A 74 2.43 2.80 11.02
N VAL A 75 1.60 1.90 10.49
CA VAL A 75 0.48 1.32 11.25
C VAL A 75 0.99 0.47 12.40
N LEU A 76 1.99 -0.40 12.18
CA LEU A 76 2.60 -1.19 13.26
C LEU A 76 3.16 -0.30 14.36
N VAL A 77 3.87 0.78 14.02
CA VAL A 77 4.34 1.77 15.00
C VAL A 77 3.17 2.32 15.81
N SER A 78 2.07 2.67 15.14
CA SER A 78 0.88 3.27 15.76
C SER A 78 0.21 2.32 16.75
N VAL A 79 0.04 1.05 16.38
CA VAL A 79 -0.71 0.06 17.18
C VAL A 79 0.14 -0.72 18.19
N THR A 80 1.46 -0.56 18.16
CA THR A 80 2.35 -1.21 19.14
C THR A 80 2.00 -0.73 20.56
N PRO A 81 1.91 -1.59 21.59
CA PRO A 81 1.70 -1.12 22.97
C PRO A 81 2.80 -0.14 23.44
N SER A 82 2.47 0.84 24.29
CA SER A 82 3.35 1.96 24.65
C SER A 82 4.57 1.55 25.49
N GLN A 83 4.51 0.41 26.15
CA GLN A 83 5.64 -0.16 26.90
C GLN A 83 6.80 -0.63 26.00
N HIS A 84 6.56 -0.87 24.71
CA HIS A 84 7.61 -1.28 23.79
C HIS A 84 8.31 -0.07 23.16
N GLN A 85 9.63 -0.17 23.01
CA GLN A 85 10.47 0.83 22.35
C GLN A 85 10.62 0.46 20.89
N ILE A 86 10.43 1.43 20.00
CA ILE A 86 10.49 1.21 18.55
C ILE A 86 11.56 2.13 17.95
N GLU A 87 12.43 1.55 17.13
CA GLU A 87 13.32 2.26 16.22
C GLU A 87 12.95 1.91 14.78
N LEU A 88 13.04 2.89 13.88
CA LEU A 88 12.93 2.68 12.44
C LEU A 88 14.32 2.77 11.77
N ALA A 89 14.57 1.87 10.82
CA ALA A 89 15.64 2.01 9.85
C ALA A 89 15.05 1.88 8.44
N ASP A 90 14.92 3.01 7.74
CA ASP A 90 14.38 3.07 6.39
C ASP A 90 15.47 3.39 5.37
N GLU A 91 16.02 2.34 4.73
CA GLU A 91 17.10 2.48 3.75
C GLU A 91 16.68 3.33 2.55
N VAL A 92 15.37 3.41 2.26
CA VAL A 92 14.82 4.23 1.17
C VAL A 92 15.03 5.73 1.46
N PHE A 93 15.19 6.11 2.73
CA PHE A 93 15.52 7.46 3.17
C PHE A 93 17.00 7.64 3.54
N GLY A 94 17.84 6.62 3.32
CA GLY A 94 19.27 6.63 3.61
C GLY A 94 19.63 6.29 5.06
N ASP A 95 18.68 5.84 5.87
CA ASP A 95 18.96 5.42 7.24
C ASP A 95 19.96 4.26 7.26
N GLN A 96 20.87 4.28 8.23
CA GLN A 96 21.81 3.19 8.46
C GLN A 96 21.20 2.16 9.42
N ILE A 97 21.40 0.88 9.11
CA ILE A 97 20.96 -0.26 9.94
C ILE A 97 22.06 -0.59 10.97
N ASN A 98 21.71 -0.58 12.25
CA ASN A 98 22.61 -0.97 13.33
C ASN A 98 22.48 -2.48 13.62
N TYR A 99 23.21 -3.32 12.89
CA TYR A 99 23.16 -4.78 13.06
C TYR A 99 23.53 -5.29 14.45
N ARG A 100 24.31 -4.51 15.22
CA ARG A 100 24.74 -4.84 16.58
C ARG A 100 23.87 -4.20 17.66
N GLY A 101 22.78 -3.53 17.28
CA GLY A 101 21.88 -2.89 18.22
C GLY A 101 21.25 -3.89 19.20
N ASN A 102 20.91 -3.41 20.39
CA ASN A 102 20.27 -4.24 21.41
C ASN A 102 18.75 -4.32 21.18
N TYR A 103 18.35 -5.11 20.19
CA TYR A 103 16.95 -5.39 19.87
C TYR A 103 16.53 -6.77 20.37
N ASP A 104 15.33 -6.85 20.94
CA ASP A 104 14.65 -8.12 21.28
C ASP A 104 13.97 -8.73 20.04
N LEU A 105 13.59 -7.89 19.07
CA LEU A 105 12.90 -8.27 17.83
C LEU A 105 13.30 -7.34 16.68
N VAL A 106 13.55 -7.91 15.51
CA VAL A 106 13.73 -7.17 14.25
C VAL A 106 12.62 -7.56 13.29
N GLY A 107 11.78 -6.60 12.90
CA GLY A 107 10.76 -6.78 11.86
C GLY A 107 11.19 -6.16 10.54
N ILE A 108 11.11 -6.90 9.46
CA ILE A 108 11.54 -6.45 8.13
C ILE A 108 10.37 -6.59 7.16
N THR A 109 9.99 -5.49 6.50
CA THR A 109 8.94 -5.52 5.46
C THR A 109 9.50 -5.88 4.10
N THR A 110 8.77 -6.72 3.36
CA THR A 110 9.21 -7.28 2.08
C THR A 110 8.21 -6.96 0.96
N ARG A 111 8.74 -6.42 -0.13
CA ARG A 111 8.11 -6.28 -1.45
C ARG A 111 8.96 -7.08 -2.43
N THR A 112 8.39 -7.54 -3.54
CA THR A 112 9.15 -8.38 -4.48
C THR A 112 10.42 -7.71 -4.99
N MET A 113 10.38 -6.40 -5.24
CA MET A 113 11.55 -5.62 -5.67
C MET A 113 12.68 -5.50 -4.63
N ASN A 114 12.42 -5.74 -3.35
CA ASN A 114 13.40 -5.62 -2.27
C ASN A 114 13.57 -6.90 -1.44
N ALA A 115 12.97 -8.02 -1.86
CA ALA A 115 12.96 -9.28 -1.11
C ALA A 115 14.36 -9.82 -0.83
N THR A 116 15.22 -9.87 -1.84
CA THR A 116 16.62 -10.31 -1.68
C THR A 116 17.40 -9.45 -0.69
N ARG A 117 17.25 -8.12 -0.75
CA ARG A 117 17.86 -7.22 0.23
C ARG A 117 17.30 -7.46 1.63
N ALA A 118 16.00 -7.73 1.75
CA ALA A 118 15.38 -8.04 3.02
C ALA A 118 15.94 -9.34 3.64
N TYR A 119 16.18 -10.37 2.81
CA TYR A 119 16.80 -11.62 3.22
C TYR A 119 18.26 -11.42 3.67
N ASP A 120 19.05 -10.64 2.93
CA ASP A 120 20.43 -10.30 3.34
C ASP A 120 20.46 -9.64 4.72
N ILE A 121 19.55 -8.68 4.97
CA ILE A 121 19.41 -8.00 6.25
C ILE A 121 19.00 -8.99 7.35
N ALA A 122 18.03 -9.86 7.06
CA ALA A 122 17.52 -10.85 7.99
C ALA A 122 18.61 -11.84 8.42
N ASP A 123 19.36 -12.39 7.47
CA ASP A 123 20.44 -13.33 7.72
C ASP A 123 21.55 -12.67 8.54
N GLU A 124 21.91 -11.42 8.25
CA GLU A 124 22.93 -10.71 9.04
C GLU A 124 22.47 -10.52 10.49
N PHE A 125 21.22 -10.14 10.75
CA PHE A 125 20.71 -10.05 12.12
C PHE A 125 20.70 -11.39 12.86
N ARG A 126 20.37 -12.50 12.16
CA ARG A 126 20.44 -13.85 12.73
C ARG A 126 21.86 -14.27 13.07
N ARG A 127 22.85 -13.88 12.25
CA ARG A 127 24.28 -14.09 12.57
C ARG A 127 24.71 -13.38 13.86
N HIS A 128 24.05 -12.28 14.22
CA HIS A 128 24.21 -11.59 15.51
C HIS A 128 23.28 -12.09 16.62
N GLY A 129 22.62 -13.23 16.42
CA GLY A 129 21.75 -13.87 17.41
C GLY A 129 20.44 -13.12 17.69
N LYS A 130 19.98 -12.27 16.77
CA LYS A 130 18.71 -11.54 16.90
C LYS A 130 17.55 -12.37 16.37
N ARG A 131 16.38 -12.20 17.00
CA ARG A 131 15.12 -12.73 16.48
C ARG A 131 14.62 -11.85 15.35
N VAL A 132 14.34 -12.45 14.21
CA VAL A 132 13.93 -11.77 12.99
C VAL A 132 12.57 -12.26 12.53
N ILE A 133 11.70 -11.32 12.18
CA ILE A 133 10.43 -11.60 11.51
C ILE A 133 10.40 -10.94 10.14
N LEU A 134 9.91 -11.66 9.14
CA LEU A 134 9.64 -11.12 7.81
C LEU A 134 8.13 -10.98 7.61
N GLY A 135 7.72 -9.85 7.05
CA GLY A 135 6.32 -9.60 6.70
C GLY A 135 6.20 -8.80 5.40
N GLY A 136 4.98 -8.39 5.05
CA GLY A 136 4.71 -7.67 3.81
C GLY A 136 4.30 -8.58 2.65
N VAL A 137 4.04 -7.95 1.51
CA VAL A 137 3.40 -8.60 0.35
C VAL A 137 4.20 -9.82 -0.12
N HIS A 138 5.52 -9.69 -0.27
CA HIS A 138 6.33 -10.77 -0.81
C HIS A 138 6.39 -11.98 0.13
N ALA A 139 6.77 -11.76 1.40
CA ALA A 139 6.81 -12.82 2.41
C ALA A 139 5.45 -13.48 2.63
N SER A 140 4.34 -12.81 2.33
CA SER A 140 3.00 -13.41 2.45
C SER A 140 2.70 -14.42 1.35
N PHE A 141 3.18 -14.20 0.12
CA PHE A 141 2.95 -15.12 -1.00
C PHE A 141 4.07 -16.14 -1.20
N ASN A 142 5.27 -15.83 -0.72
CA ASN A 142 6.48 -16.67 -0.78
C ASN A 142 7.01 -17.01 0.63
N TYR A 143 6.12 -17.37 1.56
CA TYR A 143 6.49 -17.61 2.95
C TYR A 143 7.42 -18.81 3.15
N GLU A 144 7.37 -19.81 2.26
CA GLU A 144 8.26 -20.98 2.29
C GLU A 144 9.70 -20.62 1.95
N GLU A 145 9.90 -19.67 1.05
CA GLU A 145 11.21 -19.08 0.74
C GLU A 145 11.65 -18.17 1.89
N ALA A 146 10.77 -17.26 2.33
CA ALA A 146 11.10 -16.27 3.34
C ALA A 146 11.51 -16.90 4.69
N ILE A 147 10.88 -18.00 5.11
CA ILE A 147 11.17 -18.63 6.41
C ILE A 147 12.59 -19.21 6.50
N ALA A 148 13.27 -19.45 5.37
CA ALA A 148 14.67 -19.86 5.39
C ALA A 148 15.59 -18.77 6.01
N HIS A 149 15.17 -17.51 5.94
CA HIS A 149 15.96 -16.33 6.31
C HIS A 149 15.55 -15.69 7.64
N CYS A 150 14.47 -16.14 8.29
CA CYS A 150 13.95 -15.54 9.53
C CYS A 150 13.48 -16.58 10.54
N ASP A 151 13.15 -16.15 11.75
CA ASP A 151 12.59 -17.02 12.80
C ASP A 151 11.06 -17.15 12.68
N SER A 152 10.41 -16.15 12.07
CA SER A 152 8.97 -16.13 11.86
C SER A 152 8.56 -15.37 10.61
N VAL A 153 7.51 -15.81 9.94
CA VAL A 153 6.87 -15.07 8.84
C VAL A 153 5.46 -14.63 9.25
N VAL A 154 5.18 -13.34 9.06
CA VAL A 154 3.83 -12.77 9.17
C VAL A 154 3.19 -12.75 7.79
N ILE A 155 2.11 -13.52 7.63
CA ILE A 155 1.40 -13.76 6.38
C ILE A 155 0.09 -12.98 6.41
N GLY A 156 -0.03 -12.01 5.52
CA GLY A 156 -1.16 -11.07 5.45
C GLY A 156 -0.94 -9.81 6.29
N GLU A 157 -2.04 -9.20 6.72
CA GLU A 157 -2.04 -7.97 7.52
C GLU A 157 -1.62 -8.24 8.98
N ALA A 158 -0.53 -7.60 9.40
CA ALA A 158 0.08 -7.83 10.70
C ALA A 158 -0.71 -7.19 11.85
N GLU A 159 -1.55 -6.19 11.58
CA GLU A 159 -2.22 -5.37 12.59
C GLU A 159 -3.03 -6.17 13.61
N ASN A 160 -3.79 -7.16 13.14
CA ASN A 160 -4.63 -8.00 14.01
C ASN A 160 -3.83 -9.08 14.76
N LEU A 161 -2.59 -9.33 14.34
CA LEU A 161 -1.71 -10.34 14.93
C LEU A 161 -0.65 -9.71 15.83
N TRP A 162 -0.46 -8.39 15.72
CA TRP A 162 0.72 -7.70 16.23
C TRP A 162 0.87 -7.86 17.75
N THR A 163 -0.20 -7.61 18.50
CA THR A 163 -0.23 -7.79 19.95
C THR A 163 0.15 -9.22 20.36
N THR A 164 -0.51 -10.22 19.78
CA THR A 164 -0.23 -11.64 20.07
C THR A 164 1.20 -12.03 19.71
N LEU A 165 1.72 -11.53 18.59
CA LEU A 165 3.10 -11.77 18.19
C LEU A 165 4.08 -11.19 19.23
N LEU A 166 3.86 -9.95 19.69
CA LEU A 166 4.72 -9.32 20.69
C LEU A 166 4.66 -10.03 22.06
N GLU A 167 3.50 -10.53 22.45
CA GLU A 167 3.32 -11.39 23.64
C GLU A 167 4.12 -12.69 23.51
N ASP A 168 4.01 -13.37 22.37
CA ASP A 168 4.76 -14.59 22.09
C ASP A 168 6.28 -14.31 22.11
N VAL A 169 6.75 -13.18 21.58
CA VAL A 169 8.17 -12.77 21.66
C VAL A 169 8.60 -12.55 23.11
N ALA A 170 7.79 -11.86 23.91
CA ALA A 170 8.08 -11.58 25.32
C ALA A 170 8.15 -12.85 26.17
N ASN A 171 7.33 -13.86 25.83
CA ASN A 171 7.26 -15.15 26.52
C ASN A 171 8.19 -16.23 25.94
N ASN A 172 9.03 -15.89 24.94
CA ASN A 172 9.88 -16.85 24.21
C ASN A 172 9.09 -17.98 23.53
N GLN A 173 7.91 -17.68 23.02
CA GLN A 173 6.97 -18.58 22.35
C GLN A 173 6.71 -18.19 20.89
N LEU A 174 7.66 -17.48 20.26
CA LEU A 174 7.56 -17.03 18.87
C LEU A 174 7.30 -18.24 17.95
N LYS A 175 6.20 -18.19 17.21
CA LYS A 175 5.80 -19.22 16.24
C LYS A 175 6.49 -18.99 14.90
N GLN A 176 6.67 -20.06 14.14
CA GLN A 176 7.25 -19.98 12.81
C GLN A 176 6.37 -19.19 11.82
N PHE A 177 5.04 -19.29 11.94
CA PHE A 177 4.10 -18.61 11.05
C PHE A 177 2.97 -17.96 11.84
N TYR A 178 2.72 -16.68 11.54
CA TYR A 178 1.53 -15.95 11.97
C TYR A 178 0.70 -15.66 10.73
N ARG A 179 -0.49 -16.25 10.65
CA ARG A 179 -1.39 -16.08 9.51
C ARG A 179 -2.54 -15.19 9.92
N ALA A 180 -2.76 -14.12 9.17
CA ALA A 180 -3.97 -13.32 9.29
C ALA A 180 -5.13 -14.20 8.79
N GLN A 181 -5.83 -14.83 9.73
CA GLN A 181 -7.11 -15.50 9.43
C GLN A 181 -8.12 -14.45 8.98
N ASP A 182 -9.16 -14.88 8.25
CA ASP A 182 -10.21 -14.04 7.63
C ASP A 182 -10.29 -12.64 8.22
N PHE A 183 -10.08 -11.63 7.37
CA PHE A 183 -10.16 -10.24 7.81
C PHE A 183 -11.46 -10.08 8.59
N PRO A 184 -11.42 -9.69 9.89
CA PRO A 184 -12.65 -9.32 10.56
C PRO A 184 -13.36 -8.32 9.65
N PRO A 185 -14.70 -8.28 9.62
CA PRO A 185 -15.45 -7.30 8.83
C PRO A 185 -15.31 -5.92 9.49
N VAL A 186 -14.07 -5.51 9.74
CA VAL A 186 -13.70 -4.16 10.06
C VAL A 186 -14.06 -3.40 8.81
N THR A 187 -15.03 -2.52 8.94
CA THR A 187 -15.38 -1.50 7.94
C THR A 187 -14.56 -0.24 8.18
N VAL A 188 -13.83 -0.19 9.31
CA VAL A 188 -13.06 0.95 9.77
C VAL A 188 -11.56 0.67 9.67
N ALA A 189 -10.79 1.61 9.13
CA ALA A 189 -9.34 1.50 9.12
C ALA A 189 -8.74 1.95 10.48
N LEU A 190 -7.65 1.30 10.91
CA LEU A 190 -6.99 1.64 12.18
C LEU A 190 -6.26 2.98 12.09
N PRO A 191 -6.48 3.91 13.04
CA PRO A 191 -5.81 5.21 13.05
C PRO A 191 -4.28 5.10 13.04
N VAL A 192 -3.65 6.07 12.37
CA VAL A 192 -2.20 6.20 12.27
C VAL A 192 -1.73 7.34 13.17
N ASP A 193 -0.78 7.05 14.06
CA ASP A 193 -0.16 8.01 14.97
C ASP A 193 1.15 8.55 14.35
N TYR A 194 1.03 9.66 13.62
CA TYR A 194 2.15 10.33 12.97
C TYR A 194 3.16 10.91 13.97
N ALA A 195 2.75 11.27 15.19
CA ALA A 195 3.66 11.76 16.20
C ALA A 195 4.59 10.64 16.69
N ARG A 196 4.03 9.44 16.86
CA ARG A 196 4.82 8.26 17.23
C ARG A 196 5.72 7.78 16.08
N ILE A 197 5.24 7.82 14.83
CA ILE A 197 6.08 7.55 13.66
C ILE A 197 7.25 8.53 13.58
N PHE A 198 6.98 9.82 13.79
CA PHE A 198 8.02 10.84 13.82
C PHE A 198 9.06 10.54 14.90
N ALA A 199 8.63 10.27 16.14
CA ALA A 199 9.51 9.97 17.27
C ALA A 199 10.35 8.69 17.09
N ALA A 200 9.80 7.66 16.43
CA ALA A 200 10.52 6.42 16.14
C ALA A 200 11.47 6.54 14.92
N SER A 201 11.29 7.58 14.10
CA SER A 201 12.09 7.80 12.89
C SER A 201 13.32 8.67 13.16
N LYS A 202 14.33 8.56 12.30
CA LYS A 202 15.51 9.46 12.29
C LYS A 202 15.25 10.74 11.49
N ARG A 203 13.98 11.02 11.17
CA ARG A 203 13.57 12.14 10.35
C ARG A 203 13.29 13.33 11.25
N GLU A 204 14.02 14.41 11.04
CA GLU A 204 13.63 15.71 11.55
C GLU A 204 12.41 16.25 10.77
N LYS A 205 12.25 17.57 10.73
CA LYS A 205 11.20 18.22 9.96
C LYS A 205 11.55 18.34 8.48
N ILE A 206 10.58 18.03 7.63
CA ILE A 206 10.58 18.21 6.17
C ILE A 206 10.02 19.58 5.77
N ASP A 207 10.35 20.03 4.54
CA ASP A 207 9.73 21.21 3.93
C ASP A 207 8.46 20.84 3.14
N GLY A 208 7.67 21.84 2.74
CA GLY A 208 6.41 21.62 1.99
C GLY A 208 6.59 21.03 0.58
N ARG A 209 7.80 20.68 0.14
CA ARG A 209 8.05 20.01 -1.15
C ARG A 209 8.17 18.50 -1.00
N LYS A 210 8.27 17.97 0.22
CA LYS A 210 8.28 16.53 0.49
C LYS A 210 6.86 16.07 0.81
N SER A 211 6.51 14.89 0.34
CA SER A 211 5.21 14.28 0.54
C SER A 211 5.22 13.37 1.77
N ILE A 212 4.21 13.52 2.64
CA ILE A 212 3.92 12.55 3.70
C ILE A 212 2.77 11.66 3.24
N PRO A 213 2.91 10.33 3.28
CA PRO A 213 1.81 9.44 2.95
C PRO A 213 0.70 9.51 4.01
N ILE A 214 -0.54 9.56 3.54
CA ILE A 214 -1.77 9.35 4.30
C ILE A 214 -2.53 8.24 3.56
N TYR A 215 -3.42 7.51 4.21
CA TYR A 215 -4.47 6.77 3.51
C TYR A 215 -5.80 7.02 4.22
N MET A 216 -6.88 7.12 3.45
CA MET A 216 -8.25 7.16 3.99
C MET A 216 -8.89 5.79 4.07
N THR A 217 -8.38 4.85 3.29
CA THR A 217 -8.95 3.57 3.01
C THR A 217 -7.89 2.49 3.01
N ARG A 218 -8.34 1.25 3.16
CA ARG A 218 -7.48 0.09 3.03
C ARG A 218 -8.23 -1.04 2.34
N GLY A 219 -7.59 -1.63 1.34
CA GLY A 219 -8.17 -2.66 0.49
C GLY A 219 -8.92 -2.09 -0.71
N CYS A 220 -9.24 -2.97 -1.66
CA CYS A 220 -9.98 -2.63 -2.87
C CYS A 220 -10.90 -3.80 -3.26
N PRO A 221 -12.20 -3.56 -3.54
CA PRO A 221 -13.11 -4.64 -3.90
C PRO A 221 -12.94 -5.12 -5.35
N TYR A 222 -12.17 -4.41 -6.16
CA TYR A 222 -11.89 -4.80 -7.55
C TYR A 222 -10.91 -5.96 -7.63
N THR A 223 -10.96 -6.71 -8.73
CA THR A 223 -10.24 -7.98 -8.90
C THR A 223 -9.39 -8.01 -10.17
N CYS A 224 -8.82 -6.86 -10.52
CA CYS A 224 -7.93 -6.72 -11.68
C CYS A 224 -6.82 -7.78 -11.62
N THR A 225 -6.59 -8.50 -12.72
CA THR A 225 -5.77 -9.73 -12.71
C THR A 225 -4.30 -9.50 -12.35
N PHE A 226 -3.77 -8.32 -12.66
CA PHE A 226 -2.42 -7.88 -12.36
C PHE A 226 -2.24 -7.31 -10.94
N CYS A 227 -3.33 -7.10 -10.19
CA CYS A 227 -3.28 -6.40 -8.90
C CYS A 227 -3.21 -7.39 -7.73
N VAL A 228 -2.27 -7.16 -6.82
CA VAL A 228 -2.07 -8.01 -5.63
C VAL A 228 -2.96 -7.63 -4.46
N THR A 229 -3.42 -6.37 -4.39
CA THR A 229 -4.23 -5.82 -3.28
C THR A 229 -5.34 -6.74 -2.81
N PRO A 230 -6.31 -7.17 -3.64
CA PRO A 230 -7.44 -7.97 -3.16
C PRO A 230 -7.03 -9.32 -2.56
N ASN A 231 -5.86 -9.83 -2.95
CA ASN A 231 -5.33 -11.10 -2.46
C ASN A 231 -4.47 -10.92 -1.20
N PHE A 232 -4.01 -9.69 -0.91
CA PHE A 232 -3.15 -9.39 0.25
C PHE A 232 -3.89 -8.69 1.39
N THR A 233 -4.67 -7.63 1.11
CA THR A 233 -5.44 -6.87 2.12
C THR A 233 -6.91 -7.28 2.20
N GLY A 234 -7.30 -8.24 1.36
CA GLY A 234 -8.66 -8.71 1.17
C GLY A 234 -9.48 -7.79 0.25
N LYS A 235 -10.74 -8.19 0.01
CA LYS A 235 -11.70 -7.40 -0.81
C LYS A 235 -12.54 -6.42 0.01
N LEU A 236 -12.30 -6.33 1.32
CA LEU A 236 -12.98 -5.38 2.19
C LEU A 236 -12.44 -3.97 1.92
N TYR A 237 -13.35 -3.01 1.82
CA TYR A 237 -13.01 -1.60 1.67
C TYR A 237 -13.18 -0.91 3.03
N ARG A 238 -12.09 -0.88 3.79
CA ARG A 238 -12.04 -0.23 5.11
C ARG A 238 -11.85 1.26 4.94
N MET A 239 -12.53 2.08 5.74
CA MET A 239 -12.39 3.54 5.68
C MET A 239 -12.24 4.17 7.05
N HIS A 240 -11.47 5.25 7.12
CA HIS A 240 -11.47 6.14 8.26
C HIS A 240 -12.73 7.02 8.29
N THR A 241 -12.96 7.67 9.44
CA THR A 241 -13.92 8.77 9.54
C THR A 241 -13.31 10.08 9.08
N ALA A 242 -14.17 11.05 8.72
CA ALA A 242 -13.74 12.39 8.34
C ALA A 242 -12.95 13.05 9.48
N GLU A 243 -13.41 12.88 10.72
CA GLU A 243 -12.75 13.39 11.92
C GLU A 243 -11.38 12.74 12.12
N THR A 244 -11.27 11.42 11.90
CA THR A 244 -10.01 10.68 12.02
C THR A 244 -8.99 11.18 10.99
N ILE A 245 -9.40 11.35 9.72
CA ILE A 245 -8.51 11.84 8.68
C ILE A 245 -8.09 13.27 8.92
N GLN A 246 -9.00 14.13 9.33
CA GLN A 246 -8.69 15.51 9.69
C GLN A 246 -7.65 15.56 10.82
N ALA A 247 -7.85 14.78 11.89
CA ALA A 247 -6.92 14.71 13.01
C ALA A 247 -5.53 14.18 12.58
N GLN A 248 -5.49 13.12 11.77
CA GLN A 248 -4.26 12.55 11.23
C GLN A 248 -3.46 13.55 10.38
N VAL A 249 -4.14 14.27 9.48
CA VAL A 249 -3.51 15.29 8.63
C VAL A 249 -2.96 16.43 9.48
N GLN A 250 -3.70 16.89 10.48
CA GLN A 250 -3.25 17.94 11.40
C GLN A 250 -2.04 17.50 12.23
N GLN A 251 -2.07 16.27 12.76
CA GLN A 251 -0.96 15.69 13.51
C GLN A 251 0.28 15.56 12.63
N ALA A 252 0.14 15.00 11.42
CA ALA A 252 1.23 14.86 10.46
C ALA A 252 1.81 16.22 10.06
N ARG A 253 0.95 17.23 9.85
CA ARG A 253 1.35 18.62 9.59
C ARG A 253 2.22 19.15 10.73
N GLN A 254 1.79 18.98 11.98
CA GLN A 254 2.49 19.50 13.15
C GLN A 254 3.88 18.90 13.36
N VAL A 255 4.02 17.58 13.17
CA VAL A 255 5.26 16.86 13.50
C VAL A 255 6.24 16.81 12.34
N PHE A 256 5.76 16.61 11.11
CA PHE A 256 6.64 16.46 9.96
C PHE A 256 7.00 17.79 9.31
N PHE A 257 6.12 18.78 9.28
CA PHE A 257 6.39 20.01 8.55
C PHE A 257 6.95 21.10 9.46
N ARG A 258 7.90 21.89 8.95
CA ARG A 258 8.36 23.10 9.63
C ARG A 258 7.27 24.17 9.57
N GLU A 259 7.09 24.92 10.66
CA GLU A 259 6.41 26.21 10.58
C GLU A 259 7.20 27.08 9.59
N SER A 260 6.58 27.38 8.47
CA SER A 260 7.24 28.05 7.36
C SER A 260 6.92 29.54 7.41
N ALA A 261 7.95 30.37 7.60
CA ALA A 261 7.87 31.82 7.36
C ALA A 261 7.53 32.17 5.89
N TYR A 262 7.68 31.22 4.96
CA TYR A 262 7.51 31.39 3.51
C TYR A 262 6.17 30.85 2.95
N GLY A 263 5.17 30.59 3.80
CA GLY A 263 3.79 30.35 3.37
C GLY A 263 3.53 29.19 2.39
N LYS A 264 4.33 28.11 2.39
CA LYS A 264 4.05 26.95 1.52
C LYS A 264 3.18 25.92 2.25
N GLN A 265 2.03 25.61 1.65
CA GLN A 265 1.11 24.57 2.13
C GLN A 265 1.81 23.20 2.13
N PRO A 266 1.65 22.39 3.19
CA PRO A 266 2.13 21.01 3.23
C PRO A 266 1.58 20.18 2.07
N TRP A 267 2.42 19.32 1.48
CA TRP A 267 1.99 18.35 0.47
C TRP A 267 1.89 16.95 1.08
N PHE A 268 0.72 16.32 0.98
CA PHE A 268 0.49 14.91 1.33
C PHE A 268 0.28 14.03 0.09
N MET A 269 0.62 12.75 0.18
CA MET A 269 0.21 11.74 -0.79
C MET A 269 -0.82 10.81 -0.16
N PHE A 270 -2.03 10.78 -0.69
CA PHE A 270 -3.02 9.78 -0.33
C PHE A 270 -2.71 8.49 -1.10
N THR A 271 -2.34 7.46 -0.34
CA THR A 271 -1.75 6.18 -0.80
C THR A 271 -2.77 5.04 -0.85
N ASP A 272 -4.05 5.40 -0.81
CA ASP A 272 -5.20 4.53 -0.99
C ASP A 272 -5.07 3.68 -2.26
N GLU A 273 -5.46 2.41 -2.21
CA GLU A 273 -5.45 1.58 -3.41
C GLU A 273 -6.50 2.05 -4.42
N ASN A 274 -7.61 2.62 -3.92
CA ASN A 274 -8.56 3.35 -4.73
C ASN A 274 -9.44 4.27 -3.88
N PHE A 275 -9.12 5.56 -3.87
CA PHE A 275 -9.78 6.57 -3.04
C PHE A 275 -11.31 6.71 -3.26
N GLY A 276 -11.79 6.38 -4.47
CA GLY A 276 -13.14 6.75 -4.91
C GLY A 276 -14.25 5.73 -4.68
N VAL A 277 -13.94 4.51 -4.20
CA VAL A 277 -14.88 3.38 -4.21
C VAL A 277 -16.18 3.69 -3.45
N ASN A 278 -16.09 4.33 -2.27
CA ASN A 278 -17.26 4.83 -1.54
C ASN A 278 -17.38 6.35 -1.71
N LYS A 279 -18.16 6.77 -2.72
CA LYS A 279 -18.33 8.19 -3.06
C LYS A 279 -18.85 9.04 -1.89
N LYS A 280 -19.83 8.54 -1.13
CA LYS A 280 -20.44 9.29 -0.03
C LYS A 280 -19.38 9.62 1.04
N ARG A 281 -18.66 8.61 1.50
CA ARG A 281 -17.62 8.76 2.52
C ARG A 281 -16.43 9.55 2.01
N MET A 282 -16.04 9.36 0.75
CA MET A 282 -15.04 10.19 0.09
C MET A 282 -15.43 11.68 0.14
N TRP A 283 -16.67 12.04 -0.19
CA TRP A 283 -17.13 13.42 -0.12
C TRP A 283 -17.12 13.98 1.30
N GLU A 284 -17.57 13.20 2.30
CA GLU A 284 -17.49 13.60 3.71
C GLU A 284 -16.05 13.93 4.14
N ILE A 285 -15.09 13.09 3.74
CA ILE A 285 -13.67 13.32 4.07
C ILE A 285 -13.12 14.53 3.30
N LEU A 286 -13.43 14.68 2.01
CA LEU A 286 -13.00 15.83 1.21
C LEU A 286 -13.52 17.15 1.79
N GLU A 287 -14.76 17.18 2.28
CA GLU A 287 -15.30 18.36 2.98
C GLU A 287 -14.50 18.69 4.24
N ALA A 288 -14.19 17.69 5.09
CA ALA A 288 -13.38 17.91 6.29
C ALA A 288 -11.93 18.36 6.00
N LEU A 289 -11.36 17.93 4.86
CA LEU A 289 -10.02 18.30 4.43
C LEU A 289 -9.90 19.76 3.97
N LYS A 290 -11.00 20.43 3.58
CA LYS A 290 -10.98 21.85 3.17
C LYS A 290 -10.42 22.75 4.28
N GLU A 291 -10.68 22.41 5.54
CA GLU A 291 -10.22 23.14 6.72
C GLU A 291 -8.76 22.87 7.09
N CYS A 292 -8.08 21.93 6.41
CA CYS A 292 -6.71 21.53 6.75
C CYS A 292 -5.62 22.40 6.09
N ASP A 293 -5.98 23.20 5.07
CA ASP A 293 -5.05 24.05 4.30
C ASP A 293 -3.84 23.25 3.76
N ILE A 294 -4.12 22.20 2.99
CA ILE A 294 -3.12 21.27 2.45
C ILE A 294 -3.16 21.22 0.92
N ARG A 295 -2.07 20.72 0.33
CA ARG A 295 -2.07 20.18 -1.04
C ARG A 295 -1.95 18.67 -0.97
N PHE A 296 -2.62 17.96 -1.86
CA PHE A 296 -2.42 16.51 -1.93
C PHE A 296 -2.56 15.93 -3.33
N SER A 297 -2.07 14.71 -3.47
CA SER A 297 -2.29 13.87 -4.65
C SER A 297 -2.88 12.54 -4.20
N THR A 298 -3.71 11.90 -5.02
CA THR A 298 -4.41 10.67 -4.62
C THR A 298 -4.55 9.69 -5.78
N PHE A 299 -4.50 8.39 -5.48
CA PHE A 299 -4.83 7.33 -6.43
C PHE A 299 -6.34 7.12 -6.49
N ILE A 300 -6.92 7.27 -7.68
CA ILE A 300 -8.37 7.14 -7.88
C ILE A 300 -8.65 6.57 -9.27
N SER A 301 -9.67 5.73 -9.42
CA SER A 301 -10.10 5.32 -10.76
C SER A 301 -10.78 6.48 -11.50
N ILE A 302 -10.51 6.60 -12.80
CA ILE A 302 -11.02 7.71 -13.61
C ILE A 302 -12.55 7.79 -13.66
N ASN A 303 -13.26 6.67 -13.51
CA ASN A 303 -14.73 6.64 -13.53
C ASN A 303 -15.35 7.48 -12.40
N PHE A 304 -14.63 7.69 -11.29
CA PHE A 304 -15.10 8.55 -10.21
C PHE A 304 -15.02 10.04 -10.58
N LEU A 305 -14.18 10.40 -11.56
CA LEU A 305 -13.99 11.76 -12.06
C LEU A 305 -14.99 12.15 -13.17
N GLU A 306 -15.83 11.23 -13.64
CA GLU A 306 -16.99 11.56 -14.48
C GLU A 306 -18.00 12.46 -13.77
N ASP A 307 -18.04 12.35 -12.43
CA ASP A 307 -18.94 13.09 -11.58
C ASP A 307 -18.39 14.49 -11.27
N PRO A 308 -19.00 15.58 -11.77
CA PRO A 308 -18.50 16.92 -11.56
C PRO A 308 -18.42 17.32 -10.09
N LYS A 309 -19.27 16.75 -9.23
CA LYS A 309 -19.21 16.99 -7.79
C LYS A 309 -17.93 16.43 -7.18
N THR A 310 -17.51 15.23 -7.60
CA THR A 310 -16.25 14.61 -7.14
C THR A 310 -15.05 15.47 -7.53
N VAL A 311 -14.99 15.91 -8.80
CA VAL A 311 -13.90 16.77 -9.27
C VAL A 311 -13.86 18.08 -8.50
N LYS A 312 -15.03 18.73 -8.31
CA LYS A 312 -15.14 19.98 -7.54
C LYS A 312 -14.62 19.80 -6.10
N LEU A 313 -15.06 18.76 -5.39
CA LEU A 313 -14.66 18.52 -4.00
C LEU A 313 -13.17 18.18 -3.87
N LEU A 314 -12.61 17.43 -4.82
CA LEU A 314 -11.16 17.18 -4.86
C LEU A 314 -10.37 18.49 -4.95
N VAL A 315 -10.76 19.37 -5.88
CA VAL A 315 -10.07 20.66 -6.08
C VAL A 315 -10.22 21.56 -4.86
N GLU A 316 -11.43 21.70 -4.31
CA GLU A 316 -11.70 22.53 -3.13
C GLU A 316 -10.95 22.03 -1.88
N ALA A 317 -10.78 20.71 -1.72
CA ALA A 317 -10.00 20.12 -0.64
C ALA A 317 -8.48 20.28 -0.81
N GLY A 318 -8.02 20.78 -1.98
CA GLY A 318 -6.60 20.98 -2.26
C GLY A 318 -5.92 19.85 -3.03
N CYS A 319 -6.67 18.95 -3.67
CA CYS A 319 -6.11 17.94 -4.56
C CYS A 319 -5.53 18.60 -5.81
N VAL A 320 -4.21 18.47 -6.01
CA VAL A 320 -3.51 19.03 -7.17
C VAL A 320 -3.37 18.04 -8.31
N MET A 321 -3.43 16.74 -8.00
CA MET A 321 -3.15 15.67 -8.96
C MET A 321 -3.90 14.38 -8.60
N ALA A 322 -4.70 13.88 -9.55
CA ALA A 322 -5.30 12.55 -9.50
C ALA A 322 -4.38 11.57 -10.25
N LEU A 323 -4.00 10.49 -9.58
CA LEU A 323 -3.17 9.42 -10.09
C LEU A 323 -4.08 8.32 -10.60
N ILE A 324 -4.16 8.20 -11.92
CA ILE A 324 -5.10 7.32 -12.60
C ILE A 324 -4.34 6.12 -13.12
N GLY A 325 -4.75 4.92 -12.71
CA GLY A 325 -4.45 3.73 -13.49
C GLY A 325 -5.31 3.75 -14.74
N PHE A 326 -4.72 3.96 -15.92
CA PHE A 326 -5.38 3.70 -17.20
C PHE A 326 -5.13 2.25 -17.60
N GLU A 327 -3.91 1.76 -17.40
CA GLU A 327 -3.34 0.49 -17.86
C GLU A 327 -3.24 0.41 -19.38
N SER A 328 -4.32 0.65 -20.11
CA SER A 328 -4.36 0.65 -21.57
C SER A 328 -5.45 1.61 -22.08
N ILE A 329 -5.36 2.01 -23.34
CA ILE A 329 -6.42 2.73 -24.06
C ILE A 329 -7.27 1.80 -24.95
N LYS A 330 -6.90 0.51 -25.03
CA LYS A 330 -7.64 -0.52 -25.77
C LYS A 330 -8.62 -1.27 -24.85
N ALA A 331 -9.90 -1.27 -25.22
CA ALA A 331 -10.93 -1.97 -24.46
C ALA A 331 -10.62 -3.47 -24.27
N GLU A 332 -10.16 -4.15 -25.33
CA GLU A 332 -9.81 -5.58 -25.27
C GLU A 332 -8.75 -5.90 -24.22
N ARG A 333 -7.75 -5.02 -24.04
CA ARG A 333 -6.68 -5.18 -23.03
C ARG A 333 -7.23 -4.96 -21.62
N LEU A 334 -8.07 -3.95 -21.44
CA LEU A 334 -8.70 -3.67 -20.16
C LEU A 334 -9.63 -4.83 -19.72
N GLU A 335 -10.31 -5.46 -20.67
CA GLU A 335 -11.17 -6.62 -20.44
C GLU A 335 -10.35 -7.85 -20.05
N ALA A 336 -9.24 -8.11 -20.75
CA ALA A 336 -8.30 -9.16 -20.37
C ALA A 336 -7.76 -8.98 -18.94
N TYR A 337 -7.54 -7.74 -18.52
CA TYR A 337 -7.14 -7.41 -17.15
C TYR A 337 -8.27 -7.45 -16.12
N LYS A 338 -9.51 -7.72 -16.53
CA LYS A 338 -10.72 -7.66 -15.68
C LYS A 338 -10.87 -6.33 -14.97
N LYS A 339 -10.40 -5.25 -15.58
CA LYS A 339 -10.53 -3.91 -15.01
C LYS A 339 -12.00 -3.51 -15.09
N THR A 340 -12.66 -3.45 -13.94
CA THR A 340 -14.11 -3.24 -13.87
C THR A 340 -14.49 -1.82 -14.27
N ARG A 341 -15.61 -1.65 -15.00
CA ARG A 341 -16.13 -0.37 -15.53
C ARG A 341 -15.11 0.34 -16.44
N GLN A 342 -14.95 -0.15 -17.66
CA GLN A 342 -14.03 0.45 -18.63
C GLN A 342 -14.68 1.63 -19.33
N ASN A 343 -13.89 2.66 -19.57
CA ASN A 343 -14.25 3.80 -20.41
C ASN A 343 -13.46 3.69 -21.72
N SER A 344 -13.99 4.29 -22.79
CA SER A 344 -13.27 4.38 -24.07
C SER A 344 -12.17 5.46 -24.00
N ALA A 345 -11.24 5.43 -24.97
CA ALA A 345 -10.21 6.46 -25.09
C ALA A 345 -10.82 7.86 -25.27
N GLU A 346 -11.92 7.98 -26.00
CA GLU A 346 -12.66 9.23 -26.18
C GLU A 346 -13.24 9.72 -24.85
N LYS A 347 -13.81 8.80 -24.06
CA LYS A 347 -14.38 9.14 -22.76
C LYS A 347 -13.30 9.54 -21.75
N PHE A 348 -12.16 8.85 -21.75
CA PHE A 348 -10.99 9.27 -20.99
C PHE A 348 -10.57 10.70 -21.36
N SER A 349 -10.52 11.01 -22.67
CA SER A 349 -10.13 12.33 -23.16
C SER A 349 -11.10 13.44 -22.71
N GLU A 350 -12.40 13.16 -22.70
CA GLU A 350 -13.43 14.05 -22.17
C GLU A 350 -13.22 14.34 -20.67
N ILE A 351 -13.04 13.28 -19.87
CA ILE A 351 -12.84 13.39 -18.41
C ILE A 351 -11.56 14.17 -18.11
N ILE A 352 -10.45 13.86 -18.81
CA ILE A 352 -9.17 14.56 -18.63
C ILE A 352 -9.35 16.06 -18.88
N ARG A 353 -10.06 16.43 -19.95
CA ARG A 353 -10.33 17.83 -20.28
C ARG A 353 -11.16 18.52 -19.21
N HIS A 354 -12.18 17.85 -18.66
CA HIS A 354 -13.00 18.39 -17.57
C HIS A 354 -12.21 18.60 -16.28
N CYS A 355 -11.41 17.61 -15.87
CA CYS A 355 -10.54 17.72 -14.69
C CYS A 355 -9.56 18.90 -14.83
N ARG A 356 -8.88 19.00 -15.96
CA ARG A 356 -7.91 20.08 -16.22
C ARG A 356 -8.56 21.46 -16.17
N LYS A 357 -9.74 21.63 -16.78
CA LYS A 357 -10.51 22.88 -16.72
C LYS A 357 -10.91 23.26 -15.29
N ALA A 358 -11.17 22.27 -14.44
CA ALA A 358 -11.48 22.48 -13.04
C ALA A 358 -10.24 22.73 -12.15
N GLY A 359 -9.01 22.60 -12.69
CA GLY A 359 -7.77 22.76 -11.93
C GLY A 359 -7.21 21.47 -11.32
N LEU A 360 -7.74 20.30 -11.69
CA LEU A 360 -7.24 19.00 -11.26
C LEU A 360 -6.34 18.39 -12.35
N ASN A 361 -5.05 18.22 -12.05
CA ASN A 361 -4.14 17.55 -12.96
C ASN A 361 -4.30 16.03 -12.91
N ILE A 362 -3.89 15.35 -13.98
CA ILE A 362 -3.90 13.88 -14.06
C ILE A 362 -2.48 13.37 -14.33
N GLN A 363 -2.03 12.46 -13.46
CA GLN A 363 -0.96 11.50 -13.77
C GLN A 363 -1.62 10.25 -14.35
N GLY A 364 -1.12 9.78 -15.50
CA GLY A 364 -1.62 8.57 -16.15
C GLY A 364 -0.63 7.43 -16.00
N ASN A 365 -1.04 6.32 -15.41
CA ASN A 365 -0.25 5.10 -15.33
C ASN A 365 -0.72 4.12 -16.40
N PHE A 366 0.23 3.62 -17.18
CA PHE A 366 0.02 2.70 -18.30
C PHE A 366 0.89 1.47 -18.11
N LEU A 367 0.36 0.32 -18.49
CA LEU A 367 1.07 -0.94 -18.50
C LEU A 367 1.42 -1.29 -19.94
N VAL A 368 2.67 -1.71 -20.12
CA VAL A 368 3.15 -2.26 -21.38
C VAL A 368 3.42 -3.73 -21.14
N ASP A 369 2.67 -4.61 -21.77
CA ASP A 369 2.86 -6.05 -21.70
C ASP A 369 3.57 -6.55 -22.96
N PRO A 370 4.87 -6.89 -22.91
CA PRO A 370 5.61 -7.39 -24.06
C PRO A 370 5.04 -8.69 -24.64
N ALA A 371 4.28 -9.46 -23.86
CA ALA A 371 3.64 -10.68 -24.34
C ALA A 371 2.43 -10.41 -25.23
N SER A 372 1.87 -9.19 -25.20
CA SER A 372 0.60 -8.91 -25.86
C SER A 372 0.48 -7.56 -26.57
N ASP A 373 1.27 -6.55 -26.20
CA ASP A 373 1.28 -5.23 -26.83
C ASP A 373 2.30 -5.14 -27.96
N THR A 374 1.93 -4.42 -29.03
CA THR A 374 2.83 -4.13 -30.17
C THR A 374 3.43 -2.73 -30.09
N TYR A 375 4.41 -2.42 -30.96
CA TYR A 375 4.95 -1.06 -31.05
C TYR A 375 3.89 -0.02 -31.46
N GLU A 376 2.94 -0.41 -32.30
CA GLU A 376 1.81 0.43 -32.70
C GLU A 376 0.92 0.78 -31.49
N ASP A 377 0.78 -0.14 -30.54
CA ASP A 377 -0.01 0.07 -29.33
C ASP A 377 0.65 1.08 -28.41
N MET A 378 1.98 0.97 -28.25
CA MET A 378 2.78 1.93 -27.51
C MET A 378 2.74 3.32 -28.17
N ALA A 379 2.81 3.37 -29.52
CA ALA A 379 2.69 4.61 -30.27
C ALA A 379 1.32 5.27 -30.10
N ALA A 380 0.24 4.48 -30.10
CA ALA A 380 -1.12 4.97 -29.86
C ALA A 380 -1.28 5.55 -28.44
N VAL A 381 -0.69 4.92 -27.42
CA VAL A 381 -0.66 5.47 -26.05
C VAL A 381 0.12 6.79 -26.00
N ALA A 382 1.28 6.86 -26.66
CA ALA A 382 2.07 8.09 -26.73
C ALA A 382 1.30 9.25 -27.42
N GLN A 383 0.60 8.95 -28.51
CA GLN A 383 -0.29 9.91 -29.18
C GLN A 383 -1.41 10.37 -28.25
N PHE A 384 -2.10 9.43 -27.60
CA PHE A 384 -3.17 9.73 -26.63
C PHE A 384 -2.69 10.67 -25.50
N ILE A 385 -1.50 10.43 -24.96
CA ILE A 385 -0.88 11.26 -23.92
C ILE A 385 -0.63 12.68 -24.43
N SER A 386 -0.07 12.81 -25.64
CA SER A 386 0.23 14.09 -26.27
C SER A 386 -1.03 14.92 -26.51
N GLU A 387 -2.07 14.30 -27.09
CA GLU A 387 -3.34 14.96 -27.40
C GLU A 387 -4.10 15.41 -26.14
N ASN A 388 -3.99 14.65 -25.06
CA ASN A 388 -4.66 14.97 -23.80
C ASN A 388 -3.84 15.85 -22.85
N HIS A 389 -2.57 16.11 -23.19
CA HIS A 389 -1.57 16.80 -22.37
C HIS A 389 -1.53 16.26 -20.93
N LEU A 390 -1.37 14.94 -20.79
CA LEU A 390 -1.18 14.32 -19.49
C LEU A 390 0.13 14.82 -18.87
N VAL A 391 0.04 15.36 -17.65
CA VAL A 391 1.14 16.09 -16.99
C VAL A 391 2.28 15.15 -16.62
N MET A 392 1.95 13.94 -16.20
CA MET A 392 2.92 12.95 -15.75
C MET A 392 2.47 11.55 -16.21
N PRO A 393 2.82 11.13 -17.44
CA PRO A 393 2.62 9.76 -17.87
C PRO A 393 3.68 8.86 -17.24
N ILE A 394 3.28 7.72 -16.68
CA ILE A 394 4.15 6.67 -16.18
C ILE A 394 3.88 5.40 -16.98
N TYR A 395 4.94 4.84 -17.56
CA TYR A 395 4.91 3.54 -18.21
C TYR A 395 5.57 2.53 -17.30
N SER A 396 4.90 1.41 -17.07
CA SER A 396 5.47 0.27 -16.36
C SER A 396 5.40 -0.96 -17.24
N ILE A 397 6.49 -1.72 -17.29
CA ILE A 397 6.49 -3.03 -17.93
C ILE A 397 5.66 -3.96 -17.05
N MET A 398 4.71 -4.67 -17.65
CA MET A 398 3.89 -5.66 -16.96
C MET A 398 4.80 -6.68 -16.27
N THR A 399 4.81 -6.62 -14.96
CA THR A 399 5.61 -7.50 -14.10
C THR A 399 4.64 -8.18 -13.13
N PRO A 400 4.09 -9.35 -13.48
CA PRO A 400 3.18 -10.05 -12.60
C PRO A 400 3.90 -10.48 -11.32
N TYR A 401 3.40 -10.05 -10.17
CA TYR A 401 4.00 -10.39 -8.88
C TYR A 401 3.39 -11.66 -8.28
N PRO A 402 4.16 -12.41 -7.46
CA PRO A 402 3.60 -13.50 -6.66
C PRO A 402 2.33 -13.07 -5.92
N GLY A 403 1.31 -13.94 -5.96
CA GLY A 403 0.00 -13.65 -5.41
C GLY A 403 -0.98 -12.94 -6.34
N THR A 404 -0.60 -12.58 -7.56
CA THR A 404 -1.54 -12.07 -8.59
C THR A 404 -2.06 -13.20 -9.47
N ASN A 405 -3.29 -13.06 -10.01
CA ASN A 405 -3.83 -14.05 -10.95
C ASN A 405 -2.96 -14.14 -12.21
N LEU A 406 -2.47 -13.00 -12.69
CA LEU A 406 -1.63 -12.91 -13.87
C LEU A 406 -0.28 -13.61 -13.68
N TYR A 407 0.29 -13.61 -12.47
CA TYR A 407 1.51 -14.36 -12.16
C TYR A 407 1.33 -15.86 -12.35
N HIS A 408 0.24 -16.42 -11.83
CA HIS A 408 -0.04 -17.84 -12.01
C HIS A 408 -0.26 -18.20 -13.49
N GLU A 409 -1.03 -17.39 -14.22
CA GLU A 409 -1.25 -17.57 -15.65
C GLU A 409 0.07 -17.55 -16.45
N TYR A 410 0.95 -16.58 -16.18
CA TYR A 410 2.23 -16.47 -16.88
C TYR A 410 3.19 -17.61 -16.51
N LYS A 411 3.17 -18.06 -15.25
CA LYS A 411 3.96 -19.21 -14.81
C LYS A 411 3.50 -20.50 -15.49
N GLU A 412 2.20 -20.72 -15.59
CA GLU A 412 1.61 -21.87 -16.32
C GLU A 412 1.96 -21.86 -17.81
N LYS A 413 2.06 -20.67 -18.41
CA LYS A 413 2.49 -20.49 -19.81
C LYS A 413 4.01 -20.56 -20.02
N GLY A 414 4.80 -20.69 -18.96
CA GLY A 414 6.27 -20.68 -19.03
C GLY A 414 6.87 -19.31 -19.40
N LEU A 415 6.12 -18.22 -19.21
CA LEU A 415 6.60 -16.85 -19.42
C LEU A 415 7.39 -16.31 -18.21
N ILE A 416 7.17 -16.90 -17.04
CA ILE A 416 7.98 -16.69 -15.84
C ILE A 416 8.82 -17.97 -15.66
N VAL A 417 10.14 -17.81 -15.70
CA VAL A 417 11.10 -18.92 -15.77
C VAL A 417 11.80 -19.20 -14.44
N ASP A 418 11.59 -18.33 -13.45
CA ASP A 418 12.16 -18.37 -12.10
C ASP A 418 11.10 -18.46 -10.97
#